data_AF-A0A654DXV3-F1
#
_entry.id   AF-A0A654DXV3-F1
#
_cell.length_a   1.000
_cell.length_b   1.000
_cell.length_c   1.000
_cell.angle_alpha   90.00
_cell.angle_beta   90.00
_cell.angle_gamma   90.00
#
_symmetry.space_group_name_H-M   'P 1'
#
loop_
_entity.id
_entity.type
_entity.pdbx_description
1 polymer ?
#
loop_
_entity_poly.entity_id
_entity_poly.type
_entity_poly.pdbx_seq_one_letter_code
_entity_poly.pdbx_strand_id
1 'polypeptide(L)'
;MGWINTLFTNRSEKEHINKLVIIAHYEHIIDQEDILLLKQEIGYISLENKMVEVDKIRKNLPKTARERFNLVFFLVNSLMANGALSDRKEGIVARLLQVLDLSKEKAKELTSFLKLNIRNGLSMEDSFSRLGYLLEPSVYA
;
A
#
# COMPACT_ATOMS: atom_id res chain seq x y z
N MET A 1 -17.50 -23.60 6.72
CA MET A 1 -16.47 -22.91 7.53
C MET A 1 -15.54 -22.08 6.63
N GLY A 2 -16.03 -21.06 5.91
CA GLY A 2 -15.20 -20.37 4.89
C GLY A 2 -15.54 -18.92 4.58
N TRP A 3 -16.54 -18.33 5.24
CA TRP A 3 -16.99 -16.96 4.97
C TRP A 3 -16.53 -15.93 6.01
N ILE A 4 -16.00 -16.40 7.15
CA ILE A 4 -15.63 -15.52 8.26
C ILE A 4 -14.20 -14.99 8.09
N ASN A 5 -13.26 -15.76 7.52
CA ASN A 5 -11.86 -15.33 7.44
C ASN A 5 -11.56 -14.25 6.38
N THR A 6 -12.41 -14.08 5.35
CA THR A 6 -12.19 -13.05 4.30
C THR A 6 -12.65 -11.65 4.70
N LEU A 7 -13.54 -11.51 5.68
CA LEU A 7 -13.99 -10.21 6.18
C LEU A 7 -13.01 -9.60 7.20
N PHE A 8 -12.32 -10.44 7.98
CA PHE A 8 -11.40 -9.98 9.02
C PHE A 8 -10.00 -9.65 8.51
N THR A 9 -9.52 -10.28 7.44
CA THR A 9 -8.24 -9.91 6.81
C THR A 9 -8.31 -8.47 6.33
N ASN A 10 -9.17 -8.20 5.33
CA ASN A 10 -9.26 -6.91 4.61
C ASN A 10 -9.45 -5.66 5.49
N ARG A 11 -9.99 -5.80 6.71
CA ARG A 11 -10.17 -4.68 7.63
C ARG A 11 -8.82 -4.12 8.09
N SER A 12 -7.86 -5.00 8.35
CA SER A 12 -6.53 -4.63 8.81
C SER A 12 -5.73 -3.93 7.69
N GLU A 13 -5.74 -4.45 6.46
CA GLU A 13 -5.03 -3.80 5.34
C GLU A 13 -5.65 -2.46 4.99
N LYS A 14 -6.99 -2.33 5.01
CA LYS A 14 -7.67 -1.04 4.80
C LYS A 14 -7.28 -0.01 5.87
N GLU A 15 -7.17 -0.42 7.13
CA GLU A 15 -6.72 0.47 8.20
C GLU A 15 -5.26 0.89 8.00
N HIS A 16 -4.38 -0.04 7.64
CA HIS A 16 -2.98 0.28 7.33
C HIS A 16 -2.83 1.16 6.09
N ILE A 17 -3.65 0.98 5.04
CA ILE A 17 -3.69 1.88 3.89
C ILE A 17 -4.14 3.27 4.33
N ASN A 18 -5.19 3.38 5.16
CA ASN A 18 -5.62 4.68 5.67
C ASN A 18 -4.48 5.38 6.43
N LYS A 19 -3.72 4.65 7.26
CA LYS A 19 -2.52 5.17 7.93
C LYS A 19 -1.45 5.63 6.94
N LEU A 20 -1.16 4.86 5.88
CA LEU A 20 -0.22 5.26 4.83
C LEU A 20 -0.66 6.55 4.13
N VAL A 21 -1.96 6.66 3.81
CA VAL A 21 -2.53 7.83 3.13
C VAL A 21 -2.47 9.05 4.03
N ILE A 22 -2.77 8.90 5.33
CA ILE A 22 -2.63 9.98 6.30
C ILE A 22 -1.17 10.46 6.35
N ILE A 23 -0.21 9.56 6.53
CA ILE A 23 1.22 9.94 6.59
C ILE A 23 1.64 10.62 5.29
N ALA A 24 1.34 10.03 4.13
CA ALA A 24 1.67 10.59 2.82
C ALA A 24 1.06 11.97 2.59
N HIS A 25 -0.17 12.21 3.08
CA HIS A 25 -0.81 13.51 2.99
C HIS A 25 -0.10 14.57 3.84
N TYR A 26 0.20 14.25 5.10
CA TYR A 26 0.86 15.18 6.02
C TYR A 26 2.34 15.41 5.66
N GLU A 27 2.98 14.47 4.98
CA GLU A 27 4.34 14.62 4.43
C GLU A 27 4.35 15.26 3.03
N HIS A 28 3.20 15.71 2.52
CA HIS A 28 3.04 16.33 1.20
C HIS A 28 3.49 15.44 0.02
N ILE A 29 3.45 14.13 0.20
CA ILE A 29 3.80 13.12 -0.82
C ILE A 29 2.63 12.93 -1.81
N ILE A 30 1.39 13.07 -1.35
CA ILE A 30 0.18 12.98 -2.18
C ILE A 30 -0.73 14.19 -1.95
N ASP A 31 -1.52 14.55 -2.95
CA ASP A 31 -2.44 15.68 -2.91
C ASP A 31 -3.89 15.26 -2.60
N GLN A 32 -4.80 16.24 -2.52
CA GLN A 32 -6.22 15.96 -2.26
C GLN A 32 -6.89 15.18 -3.40
N GLU A 33 -6.47 15.35 -4.65
CA GLU A 33 -7.05 14.62 -5.76
C GLU A 33 -6.70 13.13 -5.71
N ASP A 34 -5.44 12.82 -5.37
CA ASP A 34 -4.98 11.46 -5.13
C ASP A 34 -5.81 10.79 -4.02
N ILE A 35 -6.09 11.52 -2.94
CA ILE A 35 -6.88 11.01 -1.80
C ILE A 35 -8.33 10.75 -2.22
N LEU A 36 -8.93 11.65 -3.01
CA LEU A 36 -10.28 11.45 -3.55
C LEU A 36 -10.36 10.20 -4.43
N LEU A 37 -9.36 10.01 -5.30
CA LEU A 37 -9.26 8.82 -6.14
C LEU A 37 -9.15 7.56 -5.27
N LEU A 38 -8.22 7.53 -4.32
CA LEU A 38 -8.05 6.37 -3.44
C LEU A 38 -9.32 6.08 -2.63
N LYS A 39 -10.07 7.12 -2.22
CA LYS A 39 -11.33 6.99 -1.49
C LYS A 39 -12.42 6.37 -2.36
N GLN A 40 -12.49 6.71 -3.65
CA GLN A 40 -13.43 6.10 -4.59
C GLN A 40 -13.16 4.60 -4.80
N GLU A 41 -11.88 4.22 -4.88
CA GLU A 41 -11.48 2.85 -5.20
C GLU A 41 -11.50 1.92 -3.98
N ILE A 42 -11.05 2.41 -2.81
CA ILE A 42 -10.86 1.59 -1.60
C ILE A 42 -12.01 1.78 -0.60
N GLY A 43 -12.75 2.90 -0.69
CA GLY A 43 -13.94 3.23 0.09
C GLY A 43 -13.67 3.71 1.53
N TYR A 44 -12.55 3.30 2.14
CA TYR A 44 -12.23 3.51 3.55
C TYR A 44 -11.00 4.42 3.73
N ILE A 45 -11.11 5.68 3.33
CA ILE A 45 -10.09 6.69 3.57
C ILE A 45 -10.72 7.86 4.30
N SER A 46 -10.18 8.15 5.49
CA SER A 46 -10.64 9.20 6.40
C SER A 46 -9.44 9.95 6.94
N LEU A 47 -9.29 11.20 6.50
CA LEU A 47 -8.36 12.15 7.10
C LEU A 47 -9.06 12.75 8.32
N GLU A 48 -8.53 12.51 9.52
CA GLU A 48 -9.04 13.18 10.72
C GLU A 48 -8.56 14.63 10.76
N ASN A 49 -9.48 15.57 11.06
CA ASN A 49 -9.20 17.02 11.20
C ASN A 49 -8.49 17.39 12.52
N LYS A 50 -7.79 16.45 13.17
CA LYS A 50 -7.11 16.68 14.45
C LYS A 50 -5.60 16.80 14.23
N MET A 51 -4.87 17.36 15.20
CA MET A 51 -3.40 17.32 15.20
C MET A 51 -2.95 15.86 15.06
N VAL A 52 -2.46 15.50 13.88
CA VAL A 52 -1.97 14.16 13.58
C VAL A 52 -0.52 14.05 14.02
N GLU A 53 -0.25 13.17 14.97
CA GLU A 53 1.10 12.78 15.35
C GLU A 53 1.61 11.70 14.37
N VAL A 54 2.14 12.13 13.23
CA VAL A 54 2.63 11.27 12.14
C VAL A 54 3.56 10.16 12.67
N ASP A 55 4.46 10.48 13.60
CA ASP A 55 5.38 9.50 14.21
C ASP A 55 4.67 8.38 14.98
N LYS A 56 3.55 8.68 15.65
CA LYS A 56 2.75 7.67 16.35
C LYS A 56 2.05 6.76 15.35
N ILE A 57 1.57 7.32 14.24
CA ILE A 57 0.93 6.53 13.17
C ILE A 57 1.98 5.63 12.49
N ARG A 58 3.17 6.14 12.20
CA ARG A 58 4.27 5.39 11.58
C ARG A 58 4.68 4.16 12.41
N LYS A 59 4.70 4.28 13.74
CA LYS A 59 4.96 3.15 14.66
C LYS A 59 3.93 2.01 14.58
N ASN A 60 2.72 2.31 14.10
CA ASN A 60 1.62 1.36 13.91
C ASN A 60 1.52 0.82 12.48
N LEU A 61 2.48 1.14 11.60
CA LEU A 61 2.61 0.49 10.31
C LEU A 61 3.20 -0.93 10.44
N PRO A 62 2.96 -1.80 9.45
CA PRO A 62 3.53 -3.13 9.47
C PRO A 62 5.06 -3.13 9.52
N LYS A 63 5.63 -4.04 10.31
CA LYS A 63 7.06 -4.04 10.64
C LYS A 63 7.84 -5.10 9.88
N THR A 64 7.21 -6.24 9.59
CA THR A 64 7.88 -7.30 8.84
C THR A 64 7.79 -7.03 7.34
N ALA A 65 8.80 -7.48 6.59
CA ALA A 65 8.77 -7.43 5.14
C ALA A 65 7.52 -8.11 4.57
N ARG A 66 7.07 -9.20 5.21
CA ARG A 66 5.89 -9.96 4.80
C ARG A 66 4.60 -9.17 4.93
N GLU A 67 4.36 -8.55 6.08
CA GLU A 67 3.16 -7.76 6.29
C GLU A 67 3.15 -6.50 5.42
N ARG A 68 4.31 -5.85 5.26
CA ARG A 68 4.48 -4.72 4.34
C ARG A 68 4.17 -5.16 2.91
N PHE A 69 4.68 -6.31 2.47
CA PHE A 69 4.43 -6.81 1.12
C PHE A 69 2.97 -7.18 0.91
N ASN A 70 2.32 -7.80 1.90
CA ASN A 70 0.88 -8.07 1.87
C ASN A 70 0.08 -6.77 1.71
N LEU A 71 0.43 -5.72 2.45
CA LEU A 71 -0.20 -4.40 2.34
C LEU A 71 -0.05 -3.80 0.94
N VAL A 72 1.16 -3.85 0.37
CA VAL A 72 1.42 -3.35 -0.99
C VAL A 72 0.67 -4.17 -2.03
N PHE A 73 0.68 -5.50 -1.92
CA PHE A 73 -0.05 -6.39 -2.81
C PHE A 73 -1.55 -6.09 -2.78
N PHE A 74 -2.13 -5.94 -1.58
CA PHE A 74 -3.53 -5.58 -1.41
C PHE A 74 -3.86 -4.22 -2.01
N LEU A 75 -3.00 -3.21 -1.80
CA LEU A 75 -3.15 -1.87 -2.37
C LEU A 75 -3.16 -1.90 -3.90
N VAL A 76 -2.16 -2.55 -4.53
CA VAL A 76 -2.08 -2.68 -5.99
C VAL A 76 -3.30 -3.41 -6.53
N ASN A 77 -3.65 -4.55 -5.94
CA ASN A 77 -4.79 -5.36 -6.36
C ASN A 77 -6.12 -4.59 -6.24
N SER A 78 -6.30 -3.80 -5.18
CA SER A 78 -7.53 -3.00 -4.95
C SER A 78 -7.68 -1.86 -5.94
N LEU A 79 -6.57 -1.32 -6.47
CA LEU A 79 -6.58 -0.22 -7.43
C LEU A 79 -6.63 -0.70 -8.89
N MET A 80 -6.37 -2.00 -9.12
CA MET A 80 -6.50 -2.60 -10.44
C MET A 80 -7.97 -2.74 -10.83
N ALA A 81 -8.30 -2.28 -12.03
CA ALA A 81 -9.61 -2.44 -12.64
C ALA A 81 -9.45 -3.27 -13.92
N ASN A 82 -10.21 -4.36 -14.06
CA ASN A 82 -10.18 -5.26 -15.22
C ASN A 82 -8.75 -5.75 -15.58
N GLY A 83 -7.92 -6.02 -14.56
CA GLY A 83 -6.55 -6.50 -14.77
C GLY A 83 -5.53 -5.43 -15.20
N ALA A 84 -5.90 -4.15 -15.13
CA ALA A 84 -5.01 -3.02 -15.43
C ALA A 84 -4.91 -2.03 -14.27
N LEU A 85 -3.72 -1.45 -14.10
CA LEU A 85 -3.46 -0.32 -13.21
C LEU A 85 -3.07 0.86 -14.11
N SER A 86 -3.81 1.98 -14.02
CA SER A 86 -3.50 3.16 -14.82
C SER A 86 -2.23 3.85 -14.31
N ASP A 87 -1.54 4.60 -15.18
CA ASP A 87 -0.30 5.30 -14.82
C ASP A 87 -0.48 6.27 -13.65
N ARG A 88 -1.66 6.92 -13.55
CA ARG A 88 -2.02 7.77 -12.41
C ARG A 88 -2.04 6.96 -11.11
N LYS A 89 -2.71 5.80 -11.10
CA LYS A 89 -2.81 4.92 -9.92
C LYS A 89 -1.46 4.30 -9.55
N GLU A 90 -0.68 3.87 -10.54
CA GLU A 90 0.68 3.38 -10.35
C GLU A 90 1.60 4.44 -9.72
N GLY A 91 1.49 5.70 -10.18
CA GLY A 91 2.18 6.83 -9.58
C GLY A 91 1.82 7.04 -8.11
N ILE A 92 0.53 6.98 -7.78
CA ILE A 92 0.04 7.11 -6.40
C ILE A 92 0.60 5.98 -5.53
N VAL A 93 0.53 4.72 -5.99
CA VAL A 93 1.07 3.57 -5.24
C VAL A 93 2.58 3.75 -5.00
N ALA A 94 3.36 4.07 -6.04
CA ALA A 94 4.80 4.27 -5.88
C ALA A 94 5.14 5.43 -4.93
N ARG A 95 4.28 6.46 -4.83
CA ARG A 95 4.41 7.53 -3.84
C ARG A 95 4.07 7.06 -2.42
N LEU A 96 3.00 6.30 -2.24
CA LEU A 96 2.63 5.71 -0.94
C LEU A 96 3.71 4.76 -0.40
N LEU A 97 4.39 4.02 -1.28
CA LEU A 97 5.46 3.10 -0.89
C LEU A 97 6.69 3.83 -0.32
N GLN A 98 6.89 5.12 -0.63
CA GLN A 98 7.96 5.91 -0.03
C GLN A 98 7.75 6.11 1.48
N VAL A 99 6.49 6.06 1.96
CA VAL A 99 6.18 6.07 3.39
C VAL A 99 6.68 4.80 4.10
N LEU A 100 6.85 3.70 3.36
CA LEU A 100 7.44 2.45 3.86
C LEU A 100 8.97 2.43 3.72
N ASP A 101 9.58 3.61 3.58
CA ASP A 101 11.02 3.82 3.47
C ASP A 101 11.65 3.19 2.21
N LEU A 102 10.86 2.99 1.15
CA LEU A 102 11.37 2.58 -0.16
C LEU A 102 11.85 3.77 -0.97
N SER A 103 13.00 3.62 -1.63
CA SER A 103 13.42 4.60 -2.64
C SER A 103 12.40 4.68 -3.78
N LYS A 104 12.32 5.83 -4.43
CA LYS A 104 11.40 6.07 -5.55
C LYS A 104 11.55 5.04 -6.67
N GLU A 105 12.78 4.63 -6.97
CA GLU A 105 13.10 3.63 -8.00
C GLU A 105 12.55 2.25 -7.59
N LYS A 106 12.84 1.81 -6.37
CA LYS A 106 12.37 0.52 -5.84
C LYS A 106 10.85 0.47 -5.70
N ALA A 107 10.24 1.58 -5.31
CA ALA A 107 8.79 1.69 -5.21
C ALA A 107 8.11 1.54 -6.58
N LYS A 108 8.68 2.16 -7.62
CA LYS A 108 8.21 1.97 -9.01
C LYS A 108 8.40 0.53 -9.47
N GLU A 109 9.60 -0.02 -9.29
CA GLU A 109 9.92 -1.40 -9.66
C GLU A 109 8.94 -2.40 -9.02
N LEU A 110 8.73 -2.30 -7.71
CA LEU A 110 7.81 -3.16 -6.97
C LEU A 110 6.37 -3.01 -7.47
N THR A 111 5.92 -1.77 -7.73
CA THR A 111 4.56 -1.52 -8.22
C THR A 111 4.36 -2.11 -9.62
N SER A 112 5.30 -1.87 -10.55
CA SER A 112 5.23 -2.41 -11.91
C SER A 112 5.31 -3.94 -11.92
N PHE A 113 6.15 -4.52 -11.07
CA PHE A 113 6.24 -5.97 -10.88
C PHE A 113 4.92 -6.57 -10.39
N LEU A 114 4.33 -6.00 -9.33
CA LEU A 114 3.06 -6.47 -8.78
C LEU A 114 1.91 -6.32 -9.77
N LYS A 115 1.85 -5.21 -10.51
CA LYS A 115 0.89 -4.98 -11.59
C LYS A 115 0.91 -6.13 -12.61
N LEU A 116 2.10 -6.54 -13.06
CA LEU A 116 2.25 -7.64 -14.02
C LEU A 116 1.89 -9.00 -13.39
N ASN A 117 2.34 -9.25 -12.17
CA ASN A 117 2.10 -10.52 -11.50
C ASN A 117 0.63 -10.76 -11.20
N ILE A 118 -0.06 -9.76 -10.64
CA ILE A 118 -1.50 -9.83 -10.35
C ILE A 118 -2.28 -10.04 -11.64
N ARG A 119 -1.93 -9.31 -12.71
CA ARG A 119 -2.55 -9.50 -14.04
C ARG A 119 -2.38 -10.93 -14.56
N ASN A 120 -1.24 -11.56 -14.29
CA ASN A 120 -0.93 -12.92 -14.69
C ASN A 120 -1.46 -13.99 -13.70
N GLY A 121 -2.21 -13.60 -12.66
CA GLY A 121 -2.77 -14.51 -11.67
C GLY A 121 -1.75 -15.12 -10.70
N LEU A 122 -0.55 -14.52 -10.57
CA LEU A 122 0.44 -14.96 -9.60
C LEU A 122 0.00 -14.58 -8.18
N SER A 123 0.24 -15.50 -7.24
CA SER A 123 -0.14 -15.29 -5.85
C SER A 123 0.75 -14.28 -5.14
N MET A 124 0.30 -13.84 -3.96
CA MET A 124 1.11 -13.00 -3.09
C MET A 124 2.37 -13.73 -2.60
N GLU A 125 2.30 -15.04 -2.36
CA GLU A 125 3.46 -15.87 -2.00
C GLU A 125 4.52 -15.90 -3.10
N ASP A 126 4.09 -16.15 -4.34
CA ASP A 126 5.00 -16.21 -5.49
C ASP A 126 5.68 -14.86 -5.71
N SER A 127 4.92 -13.78 -5.55
CA SER A 127 5.42 -12.42 -5.72
C SER A 127 6.39 -12.04 -4.58
N PHE A 128 6.07 -12.41 -3.34
CA PHE A 128 6.90 -12.15 -2.16
C PHE A 128 8.25 -12.85 -2.25
N SER A 129 8.27 -14.11 -2.70
CA SER A 129 9.53 -14.87 -2.85
C SER A 129 10.56 -14.19 -3.78
N ARG A 130 10.10 -13.31 -4.67
CA ARG A 130 10.93 -12.63 -5.67
C ARG A 130 11.37 -11.24 -5.25
N LEU A 131 10.44 -10.39 -4.78
CA LEU A 131 10.72 -8.99 -4.44
C LEU A 131 10.35 -8.59 -3.00
N GLY A 132 10.02 -9.56 -2.14
CA GLY A 132 9.70 -9.33 -0.73
C GLY A 132 10.82 -8.64 0.04
N TYR A 133 12.08 -8.93 -0.31
CA TYR A 133 13.27 -8.35 0.30
C TYR A 133 13.36 -6.82 0.16
N LEU A 134 12.68 -6.23 -0.85
CA LEU A 134 12.67 -4.77 -1.04
C LEU A 134 11.99 -4.03 0.11
N LEU A 135 11.13 -4.70 0.88
CA LEU A 135 10.37 -4.15 2.01
C LEU A 135 10.97 -4.54 3.36
N GLU A 136 12.14 -5.19 3.38
CA GLU A 136 12.87 -5.41 4.62
C GLU A 136 13.18 -4.06 5.28
N PRO A 137 12.92 -3.91 6.58
CA PRO A 137 13.34 -2.72 7.31
C PRO A 137 14.83 -2.54 7.10
N SER A 138 15.25 -1.34 6.71
CA SER A 138 16.67 -1.02 6.74
C SER A 138 17.14 -1.21 8.18
N VAL A 139 18.07 -2.15 8.39
CA VAL A 139 18.72 -2.39 9.69
C VAL A 139 19.47 -1.13 10.20
N TYR A 140 19.56 -0.09 9.37
CA TYR A 140 20.30 1.16 9.57
C TYR A 140 19.44 2.43 9.36
N ALA A 141 18.21 2.48 9.89
CA ALA A 141 17.47 3.75 10.02
C ALA A 141 17.39 4.18 11.49
#